data_AF-A0A971MV03-F1
#
_entry.id   AF-A0A971MV03-F1
#
_cell.length_a   1.000
_cell.length_b   1.000
_cell.length_c   1.000
_cell.angle_alpha   90.00
_cell.angle_beta   90.00
_cell.angle_gamma   90.00
#
_symmetry.space_group_name_H-M   'P 1'
#
loop_
_entity.id
_entity.type
_entity.pdbx_description
1 polymer ?
#
loop_
_entity_poly.entity_id
_entity_poly.type
_entity_poly.pdbx_seq_one_letter_code
_entity_poly.pdbx_strand_id
1 'polypeptide(L)'
;LAGTINTPGANRFMVTLGEKTEEIILDAGSYSTKDDYRVLVQDIQRKFDLKFGTGRVKVELGSGNNISFTTQNESLTLNNSGLDNGLGAIGFGDGATVKATYNRLSQIGITTGDYTENGKLYLDKDALQRALTEDPDGVVRLLTNYEEAKIYPEDQAYDVARKKAAEESSKGVFYKLHEIIAAEISIFTNKAGVTGTISSSTAIGQELLNFEDRIETYQDRLATEEDRLWNMFNSMETAINRMNTQLSYLQNMFGQMSGQ
;
A
#
# COMPACT_ATOMS: atom_id res chain seq x y z
N LEU A 1 -27.86 -25.00 2.04
CA LEU A 1 -29.10 -25.66 2.47
C LEU A 1 -30.28 -24.99 1.77
N ALA A 2 -30.85 -25.60 0.74
CA ALA A 2 -32.17 -25.19 0.22
C ALA A 2 -33.22 -26.01 0.97
N GLY A 3 -33.66 -25.51 2.13
CA GLY A 3 -34.64 -26.20 2.97
C GLY A 3 -35.04 -25.34 4.16
N THR A 4 -36.25 -25.58 4.67
CA THR A 4 -36.79 -24.87 5.83
C THR A 4 -35.94 -25.12 7.08
N ILE A 5 -35.51 -24.05 7.75
CA ILE A 5 -34.91 -24.13 9.09
C ILE A 5 -36.04 -24.21 10.09
N ASN A 6 -36.13 -25.33 10.83
CA ASN A 6 -37.09 -25.50 11.90
C ASN A 6 -36.38 -25.55 13.24
N THR A 7 -36.83 -24.69 14.15
CA THR A 7 -36.37 -24.61 15.54
C THR A 7 -37.55 -25.01 16.43
N PRO A 8 -37.74 -26.31 16.73
CA PRO A 8 -38.84 -26.76 17.57
C PRO A 8 -38.54 -26.48 19.06
N GLY A 9 -39.43 -25.78 19.77
CA GLY A 9 -39.31 -25.59 21.22
C GLY A 9 -38.20 -24.64 21.69
N ALA A 10 -37.69 -24.86 22.91
CA ALA A 10 -36.66 -24.02 23.54
C ALA A 10 -35.27 -24.42 23.04
N ASN A 11 -34.94 -24.03 21.81
CA ASN A 11 -33.69 -24.35 21.13
C ASN A 11 -32.53 -23.62 21.79
N ARG A 12 -31.70 -24.34 22.55
CA ARG A 12 -30.61 -23.76 23.32
C ARG A 12 -29.27 -24.26 22.80
N PHE A 13 -28.23 -23.44 22.96
CA PHE A 13 -26.85 -23.85 22.77
C PHE A 13 -25.90 -22.97 23.56
N MET A 14 -24.72 -23.51 23.88
CA MET A 14 -23.66 -22.77 24.55
C MET A 14 -22.75 -22.13 23.52
N VAL A 15 -22.40 -20.88 23.75
CA VAL A 15 -21.42 -20.14 22.96
C VAL A 15 -20.30 -19.70 23.88
N THR A 16 -19.08 -20.07 23.52
CA THR A 16 -17.86 -19.61 24.18
C THR A 16 -17.15 -18.64 23.24
N LEU A 17 -16.91 -17.40 23.69
CA LEU A 17 -16.13 -16.40 23.00
C LEU A 17 -14.96 -16.00 23.91
N GLY A 18 -13.73 -16.35 23.50
CA GLY A 18 -12.57 -16.24 24.37
C GLY A 18 -12.78 -17.05 25.66
N GLU A 19 -12.73 -16.39 26.81
CA GLU A 19 -12.95 -17.02 28.13
C GLU A 19 -14.42 -17.03 28.58
N LYS A 20 -15.31 -16.33 27.87
CA LYS A 20 -16.71 -16.15 28.28
C LYS A 20 -17.62 -17.18 27.64
N THR A 21 -18.35 -17.95 28.46
CA THR A 21 -19.37 -18.90 27.98
C THR A 21 -20.77 -18.45 28.37
N GLU A 22 -21.69 -18.38 27.41
CA GLU A 22 -23.09 -17.98 27.62
C GLU A 22 -24.06 -18.93 26.90
N GLU A 23 -25.24 -19.13 27.47
CA GLU A 23 -26.33 -19.84 26.81
C GLU A 23 -27.10 -18.89 25.87
N ILE A 24 -27.36 -19.35 24.66
CA ILE A 24 -28.16 -18.68 23.64
C ILE A 24 -29.42 -19.51 23.41
N ILE A 25 -30.57 -18.83 23.45
CA ILE A 25 -31.88 -19.45 23.27
C ILE A 25 -32.46 -18.90 21.97
N LEU A 26 -32.71 -19.76 20.98
CA LEU A 26 -33.41 -19.39 19.75
C LEU A 26 -34.92 -19.44 19.98
N ASP A 27 -35.62 -18.50 19.34
CA ASP A 27 -37.08 -18.49 19.39
C ASP A 27 -37.62 -19.61 18.50
N ALA A 28 -38.65 -20.30 18.97
CA ALA A 28 -39.29 -21.36 18.20
C ALA A 28 -39.90 -20.78 16.91
N GLY A 29 -39.57 -21.39 15.77
CA GLY A 29 -39.99 -20.88 14.48
C GLY A 29 -39.66 -21.79 13.30
N SER A 30 -40.32 -21.50 12.18
CA SER A 30 -40.09 -22.12 10.88
C SER A 30 -39.70 -21.03 9.88
N TYR A 31 -38.51 -21.16 9.30
CA TYR A 31 -37.93 -20.15 8.42
C TYR A 31 -37.71 -20.77 7.04
N SER A 32 -38.47 -20.32 6.05
CA SER A 32 -38.47 -20.93 4.70
C SER A 32 -38.08 -19.94 3.60
N THR A 33 -38.39 -18.66 3.78
CA THR A 33 -38.12 -17.61 2.80
C THR A 33 -36.86 -16.82 3.12
N LYS A 34 -36.36 -16.06 2.14
CA LYS A 34 -35.20 -15.18 2.33
C LYS A 34 -35.42 -14.15 3.44
N ASP A 35 -36.64 -13.64 3.58
CA ASP A 35 -36.98 -12.68 4.63
C ASP A 35 -37.02 -13.36 6.00
N ASP A 36 -37.52 -14.59 6.10
CA ASP A 36 -37.50 -15.36 7.34
C ASP A 36 -36.06 -15.62 7.81
N TYR A 37 -35.15 -15.99 6.90
CA TYR A 37 -33.74 -16.16 7.25
C TYR A 37 -33.10 -14.86 7.74
N ARG A 38 -33.51 -13.69 7.20
CA ARG A 38 -33.03 -12.39 7.68
C ARG A 38 -33.53 -12.10 9.10
N VAL A 39 -34.78 -12.44 9.41
CA VAL A 39 -35.33 -12.30 10.77
C VAL A 39 -34.55 -13.18 11.75
N LEU A 40 -34.30 -14.45 11.41
CA LEU A 40 -33.50 -15.36 12.23
C LEU A 40 -32.07 -14.83 12.46
N VAL A 41 -31.39 -14.38 11.40
CA VAL A 41 -30.05 -13.80 11.48
C VAL A 41 -30.03 -12.57 12.41
N GLN A 42 -31.02 -11.67 12.28
CA GLN A 42 -31.13 -10.49 13.13
C GLN A 42 -31.42 -10.85 14.59
N ASP A 43 -32.21 -11.90 14.83
CA ASP A 43 -32.49 -12.39 16.17
C ASP A 43 -31.24 -12.94 16.85
N ILE A 44 -30.50 -13.83 16.16
CA ILE A 44 -29.24 -14.38 16.65
C ILE A 44 -28.23 -13.25 16.89
N GLN A 45 -28.09 -12.31 15.96
CA GLN A 45 -27.21 -11.16 16.09
C GLN A 45 -27.52 -10.36 17.37
N ARG A 46 -28.81 -10.04 17.60
CA ARG A 46 -29.24 -9.30 18.79
C ARG A 46 -28.91 -10.06 20.07
N LYS A 47 -29.13 -11.38 20.10
CA LYS A 47 -28.83 -12.23 21.25
C LYS A 47 -27.33 -12.29 21.53
N PHE A 48 -26.51 -12.37 20.49
CA PHE A 48 -25.05 -12.30 20.64
C PHE A 48 -24.59 -10.94 21.14
N ASP A 49 -25.10 -9.84 20.57
CA ASP A 49 -24.75 -8.48 21.01
C ASP A 49 -25.15 -8.24 22.49
N LEU A 50 -26.30 -8.77 22.92
CA LEU A 50 -26.75 -8.70 24.32
C LEU A 50 -25.85 -9.49 25.27
N LYS A 51 -25.32 -10.64 24.84
CA LYS A 51 -24.52 -11.54 25.70
C LYS A 51 -23.04 -11.22 25.69
N PHE A 52 -22.49 -10.86 24.55
CA PHE A 52 -21.05 -10.68 24.35
C PHE A 52 -20.64 -9.21 24.17
N GLY A 53 -21.57 -8.33 23.82
CA GLY A 53 -21.33 -6.93 23.47
C GLY A 53 -21.38 -6.72 21.96
N THR A 54 -21.80 -5.51 21.55
CA THR A 54 -22.06 -5.17 20.16
C THR A 54 -20.83 -5.35 19.25
N GLY A 55 -21.00 -6.08 18.15
CA GLY A 55 -20.01 -6.15 17.06
C GLY A 55 -18.85 -7.13 17.27
N ARG A 56 -18.84 -7.88 18.38
CA ARG A 56 -17.81 -8.90 18.63
C ARG A 56 -18.01 -10.18 17.81
N VAL A 57 -19.28 -10.55 17.60
CA VAL A 57 -19.69 -11.63 16.71
C VAL A 57 -20.63 -11.06 15.67
N LYS A 58 -20.35 -11.31 14.40
CA LYS A 58 -21.18 -10.93 13.28
C LYS A 58 -21.83 -12.17 12.68
N VAL A 59 -23.15 -12.14 12.57
CA VAL A 59 -23.97 -13.20 12.01
C VAL A 59 -24.40 -12.79 10.60
N GLU A 60 -24.11 -13.63 9.62
CA GLU A 60 -24.42 -13.39 8.22
C GLU A 60 -25.11 -14.59 7.58
N LEU A 61 -25.87 -14.34 6.52
CA LEU A 61 -26.41 -15.38 5.66
C LEU A 61 -25.43 -15.62 4.51
N GLY A 62 -24.74 -16.76 4.54
CA GLY A 62 -23.80 -17.17 3.52
C GLY A 62 -24.46 -17.70 2.25
N SER A 63 -23.62 -18.06 1.27
CA SER A 63 -24.07 -18.66 0.00
C SER A 63 -24.88 -19.94 0.24
N GLY A 64 -26.10 -19.99 -0.29
CA GLY A 64 -27.00 -21.14 -0.13
C GLY A 64 -27.80 -21.18 1.18
N ASN A 65 -28.10 -20.01 1.76
CA ASN A 65 -28.93 -19.82 2.97
C ASN A 65 -28.38 -20.46 4.25
N ASN A 66 -27.06 -20.72 4.31
CA ASN A 66 -26.42 -21.19 5.53
C ASN A 66 -26.10 -20.00 6.44
N ILE A 67 -26.26 -20.17 7.75
CA ILE A 67 -25.84 -19.16 8.72
C ILE A 67 -24.31 -19.27 8.89
N SER A 68 -23.63 -18.14 8.86
CA SER A 68 -22.20 -18.03 9.11
C SER A 68 -21.93 -17.03 10.22
N PHE A 69 -21.00 -17.36 11.11
CA PHE A 69 -20.51 -16.43 12.11
C PHE A 69 -19.10 -16.00 11.76
N THR A 70 -18.78 -14.75 12.06
CA THR A 70 -17.41 -14.23 12.06
C THR A 70 -17.18 -13.49 13.35
N THR A 71 -15.98 -13.57 13.89
CA THR A 71 -15.62 -12.89 15.14
C THR A 71 -14.45 -11.95 14.94
N GLN A 72 -14.42 -10.93 15.78
CA GLN A 72 -13.27 -10.04 15.90
C GLN A 72 -12.48 -10.43 17.16
N ASN A 73 -11.17 -10.53 17.01
CA ASN A 73 -10.18 -10.69 18.09
C ASN A 73 -10.19 -12.02 18.84
N GLU A 74 -11.32 -12.71 18.93
CA GLU A 74 -11.48 -13.94 19.74
C GLU A 74 -12.14 -15.05 18.95
N SER A 75 -11.70 -16.29 19.17
CA SER A 75 -12.34 -17.46 18.58
C SER A 75 -13.68 -17.75 19.25
N LEU A 76 -14.66 -18.19 18.45
CA LEU A 76 -15.96 -18.68 18.89
C LEU A 76 -15.93 -20.21 18.94
N THR A 77 -16.47 -20.80 20.00
CA THR A 77 -16.78 -22.23 20.04
C THR A 77 -18.27 -22.40 20.34
N LEU A 78 -18.93 -23.25 19.56
CA LEU A 78 -20.34 -23.59 19.69
C LEU A 78 -20.46 -24.98 20.28
N ASN A 79 -21.21 -25.13 21.37
CA ASN A 79 -21.43 -26.42 22.02
C ASN A 79 -22.92 -26.65 22.28
N ASN A 80 -23.33 -27.91 22.27
CA ASN A 80 -24.71 -28.30 22.57
C ASN A 80 -25.08 -27.98 24.02
N SER A 81 -26.34 -27.60 24.29
CA SER A 81 -26.84 -27.39 25.67
C SER A 81 -27.99 -28.34 26.01
N GLY A 82 -27.69 -29.64 26.13
CA GLY A 82 -28.67 -30.65 26.51
C GLY A 82 -29.58 -31.10 25.36
N LEU A 83 -30.84 -31.43 25.67
CA LEU A 83 -31.75 -32.18 24.79
C LEU A 83 -32.40 -31.34 23.67
N ASP A 84 -32.68 -30.06 23.90
CA ASP A 84 -33.33 -29.17 22.93
C ASP A 84 -32.29 -28.31 22.19
N ASN A 85 -31.36 -28.96 21.48
CA ASN A 85 -30.22 -28.27 20.86
C ASN A 85 -30.58 -27.54 19.56
N GLY A 86 -30.36 -26.22 19.53
CA GLY A 86 -30.59 -25.38 18.36
C GLY A 86 -29.48 -25.43 17.30
N LEU A 87 -28.26 -25.90 17.62
CA LEU A 87 -27.10 -25.81 16.70
C LEU A 87 -27.30 -26.57 15.39
N GLY A 88 -27.87 -27.77 15.46
CA GLY A 88 -28.12 -28.58 14.26
C GLY A 88 -29.11 -27.90 13.31
N ALA A 89 -30.13 -27.20 13.84
CA ALA A 89 -31.13 -26.49 13.03
C ALA A 89 -30.51 -25.33 12.24
N ILE A 90 -29.51 -24.66 12.82
CA ILE A 90 -28.79 -23.55 12.16
C ILE A 90 -27.53 -24.02 11.40
N GLY A 91 -27.32 -25.34 11.28
CA GLY A 91 -26.29 -25.92 10.43
C GLY A 91 -24.90 -26.07 11.06
N PHE A 92 -24.79 -26.02 12.39
CA PHE A 92 -23.54 -26.21 13.12
C PHE A 92 -23.52 -27.55 13.87
N GLY A 93 -22.32 -28.14 13.97
CA GLY A 93 -22.06 -29.31 14.81
C GLY A 93 -21.60 -28.91 16.21
N ASP A 94 -21.61 -29.87 17.13
CA ASP A 94 -21.03 -29.71 18.47
C ASP A 94 -19.51 -29.52 18.39
N GLY A 95 -18.98 -28.57 19.17
CA GLY A 95 -17.56 -28.19 19.13
C GLY A 95 -17.16 -27.41 17.88
N ALA A 96 -18.11 -26.92 17.07
CA ALA A 96 -17.79 -26.11 15.91
C ALA A 96 -17.06 -24.82 16.32
N THR A 97 -15.91 -24.56 15.70
CA THR A 97 -15.10 -23.38 15.98
C THR A 97 -15.13 -22.39 14.83
N VAL A 98 -15.22 -21.11 15.16
CA VAL A 98 -15.05 -19.99 14.22
C VAL A 98 -13.82 -19.22 14.67
N LYS A 99 -12.76 -19.29 13.87
CA LYS A 99 -11.51 -18.59 14.14
C LYS A 99 -11.69 -17.07 14.03
N ALA A 100 -11.02 -16.34 14.92
CA ALA A 100 -10.97 -14.88 14.86
C ALA A 100 -10.42 -14.41 13.49
N THR A 101 -11.07 -13.40 12.90
CA THR A 101 -10.49 -12.71 11.75
C THR A 101 -9.75 -11.48 12.24
N TYR A 102 -8.41 -11.53 12.20
CA TYR A 102 -7.59 -10.34 12.40
C TYR A 102 -7.44 -9.60 11.07
N ASN A 103 -7.87 -8.35 11.04
CA ASN A 103 -7.77 -7.42 9.92
C ASN A 103 -6.98 -6.15 10.25
N ARG A 104 -6.56 -5.96 11.52
CA ARG A 104 -5.75 -4.82 11.98
C ARG A 104 -4.71 -5.27 13.02
N LEU A 105 -3.55 -4.62 13.01
CA LEU A 105 -2.48 -4.83 13.99
C LEU A 105 -2.92 -4.58 15.44
N SER A 106 -3.84 -3.63 15.66
CA SER A 106 -4.34 -3.31 17.00
C SER A 106 -5.09 -4.48 17.66
N GLN A 107 -5.65 -5.39 16.85
CA GLN A 107 -6.36 -6.58 17.34
C GLN A 107 -5.41 -7.63 17.91
N ILE A 108 -4.14 -7.59 17.49
CA ILE A 108 -3.08 -8.47 18.01
C ILE A 108 -2.15 -7.73 18.98
N GLY A 109 -2.59 -6.59 19.53
CA GLY A 109 -1.82 -5.84 20.52
C GLY A 109 -0.75 -4.89 19.96
N ILE A 110 -0.68 -4.68 18.65
CA ILE A 110 0.26 -3.74 18.03
C ILE A 110 -0.48 -2.45 17.67
N THR A 111 -0.20 -1.37 18.39
CA THR A 111 -0.90 -0.08 18.25
C THR A 111 0.07 1.05 17.94
N THR A 112 -0.46 2.20 17.57
CA THR A 112 0.29 3.45 17.43
C THR A 112 -0.22 4.46 18.45
N GLY A 113 0.66 5.34 18.92
CA GLY A 113 0.29 6.48 19.75
C GLY A 113 -0.26 7.64 18.92
N ASP A 114 -0.06 8.84 19.45
CA ASP A 114 -0.46 10.08 18.78
C ASP A 114 0.31 10.30 17.46
N TYR A 115 -0.29 11.07 16.56
CA TYR A 115 0.31 11.39 15.26
C TYR A 115 1.70 12.04 15.39
N THR A 116 1.93 12.81 16.46
CA THR A 116 3.22 13.46 16.77
C THR A 116 4.34 12.48 17.06
N GLU A 117 4.03 11.22 17.33
CA GLU A 117 5.01 10.17 17.57
C GLU A 117 5.51 9.50 16.29
N ASN A 118 5.16 10.04 15.11
CA ASN A 118 5.66 9.60 13.80
C ASN A 118 5.48 8.09 13.55
N GLY A 119 4.34 7.54 13.98
CA GLY A 119 4.00 6.14 13.75
C GLY A 119 4.76 5.13 14.63
N LYS A 120 5.30 5.58 15.78
CA LYS A 120 5.91 4.68 16.77
C LYS A 120 4.91 3.57 17.16
N LEU A 121 5.40 2.33 17.12
CA LEU A 121 4.64 1.14 17.46
C LEU A 121 4.74 0.85 18.97
N TYR A 122 3.60 0.56 19.57
CA TYR A 122 3.45 0.06 20.94
C TYR A 122 2.95 -1.36 20.91
N LEU A 123 3.57 -2.20 21.75
CA LEU A 123 3.25 -3.62 21.85
C LEU A 123 2.65 -3.93 23.22
N ASP A 124 1.39 -4.34 23.22
CA ASP A 124 0.75 -5.04 24.32
C ASP A 124 1.11 -6.54 24.21
N LYS A 125 1.99 -6.99 25.09
CA LYS A 125 2.50 -8.36 25.11
C LYS A 125 1.42 -9.38 25.46
N ASP A 126 0.51 -9.03 26.36
CA ASP A 126 -0.53 -9.95 26.84
C ASP A 126 -1.59 -10.14 25.76
N ALA A 127 -1.96 -9.07 25.06
CA ALA A 127 -2.84 -9.14 23.90
C ALA A 127 -2.22 -9.94 22.74
N LEU A 128 -0.93 -9.71 22.44
CA LEU A 128 -0.24 -10.48 21.40
C LEU A 128 -0.13 -11.97 21.75
N GLN A 129 0.22 -12.28 23.01
CA GLN A 129 0.33 -13.66 23.47
C GLN A 129 -1.01 -14.39 23.40
N ARG A 130 -2.11 -13.71 23.76
CA ARG A 130 -3.46 -14.25 23.62
C ARG A 130 -3.80 -14.53 22.15
N ALA A 131 -3.57 -13.57 21.26
CA ALA A 131 -3.84 -13.72 19.84
C ALA A 131 -3.06 -14.89 19.20
N LEU A 132 -1.79 -15.07 19.59
CA LEU A 132 -0.94 -16.18 19.15
C LEU A 132 -1.39 -17.54 19.71
N THR A 133 -1.98 -17.56 20.90
CA THR A 133 -2.50 -18.79 21.53
C THR A 133 -3.85 -19.20 20.93
N GLU A 134 -4.71 -18.23 20.64
CA GLU A 134 -6.06 -18.48 20.13
C GLU A 134 -6.13 -18.76 18.63
N ASP A 135 -5.40 -18.03 17.79
CA ASP A 135 -5.32 -18.30 16.35
C ASP A 135 -3.95 -17.89 15.74
N PRO A 136 -2.91 -18.73 15.89
CA PRO A 136 -1.60 -18.45 15.33
C PRO A 136 -1.63 -18.29 13.80
N ASP A 137 -2.45 -19.09 13.11
CA ASP A 137 -2.62 -18.99 11.66
C ASP A 137 -3.22 -17.64 11.26
N GLY A 138 -4.13 -17.11 12.08
CA GLY A 138 -4.71 -15.78 11.90
C GLY A 138 -3.68 -14.67 11.99
N VAL A 139 -2.78 -14.74 12.98
CA VAL A 139 -1.70 -13.75 13.14
C VAL A 139 -0.75 -13.80 11.95
N VAL A 140 -0.35 -15.02 11.53
CA VAL A 140 0.48 -15.21 10.34
C VAL A 140 -0.22 -14.64 9.11
N ARG A 141 -1.50 -14.95 8.90
CA ARG A 141 -2.30 -14.39 7.80
C ARG A 141 -2.31 -12.85 7.85
N LEU A 142 -2.58 -12.23 8.99
CA LEU A 142 -2.55 -10.76 9.07
C LEU A 142 -1.20 -10.16 8.64
N LEU A 143 -0.10 -10.78 9.04
CA LEU A 143 1.24 -10.26 8.79
C LEU A 143 1.77 -10.58 7.38
N THR A 144 1.51 -11.80 6.91
CA THR A 144 2.16 -12.37 5.74
C THR A 144 1.20 -12.82 4.65
N ASN A 145 -0.12 -12.60 4.77
CA ASN A 145 -1.03 -13.09 3.74
C ASN A 145 -0.60 -12.55 2.38
N TYR A 146 -0.44 -13.48 1.47
CA TYR A 146 -0.15 -13.21 0.09
C TYR A 146 -1.22 -13.95 -0.68
N GLU A 147 -2.27 -13.25 -1.08
CA GLU A 147 -3.03 -13.71 -2.21
C GLU A 147 -2.32 -13.16 -3.44
N GLU A 148 -1.79 -14.07 -4.26
CA GLU A 148 -1.35 -13.71 -5.59
C GLU A 148 -2.52 -13.06 -6.31
N ALA A 149 -2.28 -11.86 -6.87
CA ALA A 149 -3.20 -11.20 -7.77
C ALA A 149 -3.69 -12.24 -8.77
N LYS A 150 -4.96 -12.68 -8.67
CA LYS A 150 -5.53 -13.47 -9.76
C LYS A 150 -5.51 -12.54 -10.97
N ILE A 151 -4.59 -12.80 -11.91
CA ILE A 151 -4.55 -12.10 -13.18
C ILE A 151 -5.86 -12.49 -13.88
N TYR A 152 -6.84 -11.61 -13.75
CA TYR A 152 -8.10 -11.75 -14.46
C TYR A 152 -7.85 -11.36 -15.92
N PRO A 153 -8.33 -12.14 -16.90
CA PRO A 153 -8.37 -11.73 -18.29
C PRO A 153 -8.99 -10.31 -18.38
N GLU A 154 -8.33 -9.44 -19.15
CA GLU A 154 -8.54 -8.00 -19.28
C GLU A 154 -9.94 -7.61 -19.84
N ASP A 155 -10.74 -8.60 -20.19
CA ASP A 155 -11.83 -8.50 -21.15
C ASP A 155 -13.22 -8.14 -20.57
N GLN A 156 -13.33 -7.80 -19.28
CA GLN A 156 -14.59 -7.24 -18.73
C GLN A 156 -14.35 -6.03 -17.81
N ALA A 157 -14.70 -4.85 -18.33
CA ALA A 157 -14.48 -3.53 -17.74
C ALA A 157 -15.41 -3.14 -16.56
N TYR A 158 -16.10 -4.10 -15.94
CA TYR A 158 -16.84 -3.86 -14.69
C TYR A 158 -16.12 -4.60 -13.57
N ASP A 159 -15.72 -3.85 -12.54
CA ASP A 159 -15.17 -4.32 -11.25
C ASP A 159 -13.62 -4.41 -11.08
N VAL A 160 -12.81 -3.80 -11.96
CA VAL A 160 -11.34 -3.74 -11.78
C VAL A 160 -10.93 -3.02 -10.49
N ALA A 161 -11.56 -1.88 -10.20
CA ALA A 161 -11.26 -1.10 -8.98
C ALA A 161 -11.65 -1.84 -7.69
N ARG A 162 -12.76 -2.58 -7.70
CA ARG A 162 -13.23 -3.34 -6.54
C ARG A 162 -12.41 -4.61 -6.33
N LYS A 163 -12.00 -5.27 -7.41
CA LYS A 163 -11.05 -6.40 -7.38
C LYS A 163 -9.69 -5.96 -6.85
N LYS A 164 -9.14 -4.86 -7.38
CA LYS A 164 -7.89 -4.28 -6.88
C LYS A 164 -7.99 -3.89 -5.40
N ALA A 165 -9.10 -3.30 -4.98
CA ALA A 165 -9.34 -2.98 -3.56
C ALA A 165 -9.48 -4.23 -2.68
N ALA A 166 -10.10 -5.30 -3.18
CA ALA A 166 -10.23 -6.57 -2.46
C ALA A 166 -8.87 -7.27 -2.31
N GLU A 167 -8.07 -7.28 -3.38
CA GLU A 167 -6.72 -7.82 -3.42
C GLU A 167 -5.76 -7.03 -2.52
N GLU A 168 -5.81 -5.70 -2.58
CA GLU A 168 -5.04 -4.85 -1.67
C GLU A 168 -5.49 -5.05 -0.22
N SER A 169 -6.78 -5.27 0.01
CA SER A 169 -7.30 -5.57 1.35
C SER A 169 -6.87 -6.96 1.84
N SER A 170 -6.59 -7.92 0.96
CA SER A 170 -6.20 -9.28 1.36
C SER A 170 -4.69 -9.40 1.62
N LYS A 171 -3.85 -8.53 1.07
CA LYS A 171 -2.41 -8.49 1.39
C LYS A 171 -2.13 -8.23 2.87
N GLY A 172 -1.21 -9.01 3.42
CA GLY A 172 -0.68 -8.88 4.77
C GLY A 172 0.14 -7.60 4.93
N VAL A 173 0.34 -7.21 6.19
CA VAL A 173 1.01 -5.93 6.53
C VAL A 173 2.43 -5.85 5.99
N PHE A 174 3.21 -6.94 6.04
CA PHE A 174 4.60 -6.92 5.57
C PHE A 174 4.70 -6.78 4.04
N TYR A 175 3.76 -7.37 3.30
CA TYR A 175 3.71 -7.20 1.85
C TYR A 175 3.37 -5.77 1.45
N LYS A 176 2.39 -5.16 2.12
CA LYS A 176 2.04 -3.74 1.92
C LYS A 176 3.24 -2.84 2.19
N LEU A 177 3.95 -3.07 3.29
CA LEU A 177 5.15 -2.32 3.63
C LEU A 177 6.24 -2.49 2.55
N HIS A 178 6.46 -3.72 2.10
CA HIS A 178 7.42 -4.02 1.05
C HIS A 178 7.07 -3.31 -0.27
N GLU A 179 5.80 -3.32 -0.70
CA GLU A 179 5.37 -2.63 -1.92
C GLU A 179 5.56 -1.12 -1.84
N ILE A 180 5.23 -0.51 -0.69
CA ILE A 180 5.45 0.93 -0.48
C ILE A 180 6.95 1.26 -0.56
N ILE A 181 7.79 0.49 0.14
CA ILE A 181 9.24 0.68 0.12
C ILE A 181 9.81 0.45 -1.29
N ALA A 182 9.38 -0.61 -1.98
CA ALA A 182 9.84 -0.93 -3.33
C ALA A 182 9.41 0.14 -4.35
N ALA A 183 8.20 0.68 -4.24
CA ALA A 183 7.74 1.79 -5.06
C ALA A 183 8.58 3.05 -4.84
N GLU A 184 8.87 3.40 -3.58
CA GLU A 184 9.71 4.56 -3.25
C GLU A 184 11.15 4.39 -3.74
N ILE A 185 11.72 3.19 -3.53
CA ILE A 185 13.03 2.83 -4.10
C ILE A 185 12.99 2.97 -5.62
N SER A 186 11.94 2.50 -6.29
CA SER A 186 11.80 2.59 -7.75
C SER A 186 11.77 4.04 -8.25
N ILE A 187 11.12 4.95 -7.51
CA ILE A 187 11.15 6.38 -7.82
C ILE A 187 12.58 6.91 -7.72
N PHE A 188 13.30 6.55 -6.65
CA PHE A 188 14.68 6.97 -6.44
C PHE A 188 15.62 6.42 -7.53
N THR A 189 15.49 5.14 -7.87
CA THR A 189 16.32 4.49 -8.90
C THR A 189 16.01 5.02 -10.30
N ASN A 190 14.77 5.35 -10.64
CA ASN A 190 14.45 6.00 -11.92
C ASN A 190 15.03 7.42 -12.00
N LYS A 191 15.06 8.13 -10.87
CA LYS A 191 15.56 9.51 -10.82
C LYS A 191 17.09 9.57 -10.87
N ALA A 192 17.76 8.78 -10.04
CA ALA A 192 19.21 8.85 -9.82
C ALA A 192 20.01 7.69 -10.44
N GLY A 193 19.35 6.59 -10.80
CA GLY A 193 20.00 5.35 -11.17
C GLY A 193 20.49 4.55 -9.95
N VAL A 194 20.85 3.30 -10.21
CA VAL A 194 21.69 2.47 -9.32
C VAL A 194 23.08 2.31 -9.91
N THR A 195 24.05 1.85 -9.13
CA THR A 195 25.40 1.55 -9.61
C THR A 195 25.36 0.71 -10.90
N GLY A 196 26.00 1.19 -11.97
CA GLY A 196 26.00 0.55 -13.29
C GLY A 196 24.86 0.98 -14.22
N THR A 197 23.97 1.87 -13.79
CA THR A 197 22.94 2.46 -14.66
C THR A 197 23.58 3.42 -15.65
N ILE A 198 23.16 3.39 -16.91
CA ILE A 198 23.64 4.31 -17.95
C ILE A 198 23.06 5.70 -17.66
N SER A 199 23.88 6.76 -17.69
CA SER A 199 23.43 8.12 -17.36
C SER A 199 22.21 8.56 -18.18
N SER A 200 22.13 8.18 -19.45
CA SER A 200 21.00 8.51 -20.33
C SER A 200 19.67 7.84 -19.97
N SER A 201 19.65 6.85 -19.08
CA SER A 201 18.43 6.16 -18.65
C SER A 201 17.87 6.66 -17.32
N THR A 202 18.40 7.75 -16.76
CA THR A 202 17.95 8.34 -15.49
C THR A 202 17.61 9.81 -15.69
N ALA A 203 16.69 10.36 -14.90
CA ALA A 203 16.34 11.77 -15.01
C ALA A 203 17.55 12.70 -14.74
N ILE A 204 18.29 12.44 -13.64
CA ILE A 204 19.47 13.24 -13.28
C ILE A 204 20.60 13.05 -14.31
N GLY A 205 20.81 11.83 -14.81
CA GLY A 205 21.85 11.59 -15.81
C GLY A 205 21.53 12.21 -17.17
N GLN A 206 20.26 12.27 -17.58
CA GLN A 206 19.85 13.05 -18.76
C GLN A 206 20.07 14.55 -18.56
N GLU A 207 19.75 15.09 -17.39
CA GLU A 207 20.05 16.49 -17.06
C GLU A 207 21.56 16.77 -17.13
N LEU A 208 22.39 15.86 -16.59
CA LEU A 208 23.85 15.99 -16.62
C LEU A 208 24.39 15.99 -18.06
N LEU A 209 23.94 15.06 -18.90
CA LEU A 209 24.34 15.01 -20.32
C LEU A 209 23.94 16.30 -21.05
N ASN A 210 22.73 16.81 -20.82
CA ASN A 210 22.32 18.09 -21.38
C ASN A 210 23.19 19.26 -20.89
N PHE A 211 23.69 19.21 -19.65
CA PHE A 211 24.65 20.21 -19.17
C PHE A 211 26.02 20.06 -19.83
N GLU A 212 26.51 18.84 -20.03
CA GLU A 212 27.76 18.56 -20.74
C GLU A 212 27.71 19.10 -22.19
N ASP A 213 26.64 18.81 -22.94
CA ASP A 213 26.43 19.31 -24.31
C ASP A 213 26.43 20.85 -24.36
N ARG A 214 25.81 21.49 -23.36
CA ARG A 214 25.79 22.95 -23.24
C ARG A 214 27.17 23.52 -22.92
N ILE A 215 27.93 22.85 -22.05
CA ILE A 215 29.30 23.24 -21.73
C ILE A 215 30.18 23.16 -22.98
N GLU A 216 30.11 22.07 -23.75
CA GLU A 216 30.85 21.91 -25.00
C GLU A 216 30.51 23.02 -26.00
N THR A 217 29.22 23.30 -26.20
CA THR A 217 28.77 24.41 -27.05
C THR A 217 29.33 25.77 -26.61
N TYR A 218 29.43 26.01 -25.30
CA TYR A 218 30.02 27.26 -24.77
C TYR A 218 31.54 27.29 -24.95
N GLN A 219 32.23 26.16 -24.82
CA GLN A 219 33.68 26.06 -25.06
C GLN A 219 34.01 26.35 -26.52
N ASP A 220 33.26 25.79 -27.48
CA ASP A 220 33.43 26.06 -28.92
C ASP A 220 33.23 27.55 -29.27
N ARG A 221 32.24 28.18 -28.64
CA ARG A 221 31.98 29.61 -28.80
C ARG A 221 33.11 30.47 -28.24
N LEU A 222 33.64 30.11 -27.06
CA LEU A 222 34.78 30.81 -26.47
C LEU A 222 36.02 30.70 -27.37
N ALA A 223 36.32 29.50 -27.88
CA ALA A 223 37.42 29.28 -28.81
C ALA A 223 37.27 30.14 -30.09
N THR A 224 36.06 30.21 -30.64
CA THR A 224 35.78 31.05 -31.83
C THR A 224 35.99 32.54 -31.56
N GLU A 225 35.58 33.05 -30.40
CA GLU A 225 35.81 34.44 -30.02
C GLU A 225 37.28 34.72 -29.72
N GLU A 226 38.00 33.79 -29.10
CA GLU A 226 39.45 33.87 -28.93
C GLU A 226 40.17 33.98 -30.28
N ASP A 227 39.85 33.12 -31.24
CA ASP A 227 40.40 33.17 -32.61
C ASP A 227 40.11 34.52 -33.29
N ARG A 228 38.90 35.04 -33.12
CA ARG A 228 38.52 36.35 -33.66
C ARG A 228 39.34 37.48 -33.02
N LEU A 229 39.52 37.45 -31.70
CA LEU A 229 40.30 38.44 -30.97
C LEU A 229 41.78 38.38 -31.38
N TRP A 230 42.35 37.17 -31.54
CA TRP A 230 43.71 36.98 -32.06
C TRP A 230 43.88 37.54 -33.47
N ASN A 231 42.93 37.29 -34.37
CA ASN A 231 42.95 37.84 -35.71
C ASN A 231 42.88 39.38 -35.72
N MET A 232 42.03 39.96 -34.85
CA MET A 232 41.95 41.40 -34.70
C MET A 232 43.25 41.99 -34.15
N PHE A 233 43.85 41.35 -33.15
CA PHE A 233 45.15 41.74 -32.58
C PHE A 233 46.25 41.76 -33.65
N ASN A 234 46.39 40.68 -34.43
CA ASN A 234 47.37 40.59 -35.52
C ASN A 234 47.14 41.66 -36.61
N SER A 235 45.87 41.95 -36.92
CA SER A 235 45.53 43.01 -37.89
C SER A 235 45.90 44.40 -37.38
N MET A 236 45.70 44.65 -36.07
CA MET A 236 46.08 45.90 -35.42
C MET A 236 47.61 46.04 -35.36
N GLU A 237 48.34 44.97 -35.05
CA GLU A 237 49.81 44.96 -35.09
C GLU A 237 50.34 45.29 -36.49
N THR A 238 49.75 44.67 -37.53
CA THR A 238 50.10 44.96 -38.92
C THR A 238 49.79 46.41 -39.30
N ALA A 239 48.64 46.94 -38.87
CA ALA A 239 48.25 48.32 -39.12
C ALA A 239 49.19 49.33 -38.44
N ILE A 240 49.56 49.09 -37.17
CA ILE A 240 50.54 49.91 -36.43
C ILE A 240 51.90 49.88 -37.14
N ASN A 241 52.37 48.71 -37.57
CA ASN A 241 53.62 48.59 -38.32
C ASN A 241 53.60 49.39 -39.63
N ARG A 242 52.50 49.35 -40.38
CA ARG A 242 52.31 50.19 -41.59
C ARG A 242 52.25 51.69 -41.24
N MET A 243 51.62 52.06 -40.13
CA MET A 243 51.52 53.45 -39.71
C MET A 243 52.88 54.00 -39.27
N ASN A 244 53.69 53.18 -38.60
CA ASN A 244 55.07 53.52 -38.23
C ASN A 244 55.96 53.73 -39.47
N THR A 245 55.85 52.87 -40.49
CA THR A 245 56.60 53.07 -41.74
C THR A 245 56.14 54.31 -42.51
N GLN A 246 54.84 54.61 -42.52
CA GLN A 246 54.32 55.86 -43.07
C GLN A 246 54.81 57.09 -42.30
N LEU A 247 54.77 57.06 -40.96
CA LEU A 247 55.28 58.15 -40.14
C LEU A 247 56.77 58.37 -40.38
N SER A 248 57.54 57.29 -40.53
CA SER A 248 58.97 57.36 -40.84
C SER A 248 59.24 57.94 -42.22
N TYR A 249 58.43 57.58 -43.22
CA TYR A 249 58.51 58.16 -44.57
C TYR A 249 58.20 59.66 -44.54
N LEU A 250 57.15 60.07 -43.82
CA LEU A 250 56.81 61.47 -43.63
C LEU A 250 57.92 62.23 -42.90
N GLN A 251 58.51 61.66 -41.86
CA GLN A 251 59.63 62.26 -41.12
C GLN A 251 60.88 62.42 -42.00
N ASN A 252 61.21 61.43 -42.83
CA ASN A 252 62.34 61.50 -43.76
C ASN A 252 62.09 62.54 -44.87
N MET A 253 60.86 62.64 -45.37
CA MET A 253 60.48 63.66 -46.35
C MET A 253 60.48 65.07 -45.73
N PHE A 254 60.00 65.21 -44.49
CA PHE A 254 60.02 66.47 -43.75
C PHE A 254 61.46 66.90 -43.43
N GLY A 255 62.35 65.96 -43.09
CA GLY A 255 63.78 66.19 -42.91
C GLY A 255 64.52 66.57 -44.19
N GLN A 256 64.11 66.05 -45.35
CA GLN A 256 64.63 66.48 -46.67
C GLN A 256 64.10 67.86 -47.10
N MET A 257 62.86 68.20 -46.78
CA MET A 257 62.29 69.51 -47.08
C MET A 257 62.77 70.63 -46.14
N SER A 258 63.27 70.31 -44.94
CA SER A 258 63.86 71.29 -44.01
C SER A 258 65.38 71.47 -44.14
N GLY A 259 66.00 70.81 -45.12
CA GLY A 259 67.47 70.80 -45.35
C GLY A 259 67.97 71.64 -46.53
N GLN A 260 67.17 72.59 -47.05
CA GLN A 260 67.58 73.61 -48.03
C GLN A 260 67.47 75.01 -47.45
#